data_AF-A0A966RQZ7-F1
#
_entry.id   AF-A0A966RQZ7-F1
#
_cell.length_a   1.000
_cell.length_b   1.000
_cell.length_c   1.000
_cell.angle_alpha   90.00
_cell.angle_beta   90.00
_cell.angle_gamma   90.00
#
_symmetry.space_group_name_H-M   'P 1'
#
loop_
_entity.id
_entity.type
_entity.pdbx_description
1 polymer ?
#
loop_
_entity_poly.entity_id
_entity_poly.type
_entity_poly.pdbx_seq_one_letter_code
_entity_poly.pdbx_strand_id
1 'polypeptide(L)'
;MVGPKDYAIGTGHEDGLCWFASVLEGLEQSNANAHKLEVLQQCFTNRLHTAHKEDLAWLIYFLAGGKLPRSIRSGVLREAAMLASGLPAWLFEACYAHAGDL
;
A
#
# COMPACT_ATOMS: atom_id res chain seq x y z
N MET A 1 -13.36 3.99 -16.69
CA MET A 1 -13.76 4.87 -15.57
C MET A 1 -13.98 3.97 -14.37
N VAL A 2 -12.99 3.86 -13.49
CA VAL A 2 -13.16 3.16 -12.21
C VAL A 2 -13.92 4.14 -11.32
N GLY A 3 -15.16 3.80 -10.97
CA GLY A 3 -15.97 4.60 -10.05
C GLY A 3 -15.32 4.65 -8.66
N PRO A 4 -15.69 5.62 -7.80
CA PRO A 4 -15.07 5.78 -6.50
C PRO A 4 -15.23 4.48 -5.69
N LYS A 5 -14.09 3.85 -5.38
CA LYS A 5 -14.04 2.75 -4.42
C LYS A 5 -14.35 3.36 -3.06
N ASP A 6 -15.37 2.84 -2.38
CA ASP A 6 -15.65 3.21 -1.00
C ASP A 6 -14.52 2.64 -0.13
N TYR A 7 -13.54 3.49 0.20
CA TYR A 7 -12.41 3.14 1.07
C TYR A 7 -12.93 3.03 2.51
N ALA A 8 -13.63 1.93 2.76
CA ALA A 8 -14.33 1.65 4.00
C ALA A 8 -13.41 1.82 5.22
N ILE A 9 -13.99 2.35 6.29
CA ILE A 9 -13.30 2.60 7.55
C ILE A 9 -13.27 1.28 8.32
N GLY A 10 -12.15 0.55 8.25
CA GLY A 10 -11.87 -0.53 9.19
C GLY A 10 -11.77 0.05 10.61
N THR A 11 -12.52 -0.50 11.56
CA THR A 11 -12.67 0.05 12.92
C THR A 11 -11.62 -0.47 13.90
N GLY A 12 -10.67 -1.31 13.47
CA GLY A 12 -9.56 -1.83 14.28
C GLY A 12 -8.19 -1.31 13.86
N HIS A 13 -7.22 -1.31 14.78
CA HIS A 13 -5.80 -1.06 14.44
C HIS A 13 -5.27 -2.12 13.45
N GLU A 14 -5.82 -3.33 13.47
CA GLU A 14 -5.44 -4.45 12.60
C GLU A 14 -5.77 -4.19 11.11
N ASP A 15 -6.69 -3.26 10.82
CA ASP A 15 -7.16 -2.95 9.46
C ASP A 15 -6.41 -1.77 8.80
N GLY A 16 -5.58 -1.04 9.54
CA GLY A 16 -4.97 0.22 9.10
C GLY A 16 -4.04 0.09 7.89
N LEU A 17 -3.26 -0.99 7.84
CA LEU A 17 -2.35 -1.28 6.72
C LEU A 17 -3.11 -1.71 5.46
N CYS A 18 -4.18 -2.50 5.59
CA CYS A 18 -5.02 -2.90 4.46
C CYS A 18 -5.72 -1.68 3.84
N TRP A 19 -6.25 -0.78 4.68
CA TRP A 19 -6.76 0.50 4.20
C TRP A 19 -5.67 1.30 3.47
N PHE A 20 -4.49 1.44 4.08
CA PHE A 20 -3.41 2.25 3.51
C PHE A 20 -2.98 1.72 2.14
N ALA A 21 -2.82 0.40 2.02
CA ALA A 21 -2.53 -0.27 0.76
C ALA A 21 -3.59 0.02 -0.30
N SER A 22 -4.88 -0.04 0.06
CA SER A 22 -5.96 0.25 -0.88
C SER A 22 -5.94 1.70 -1.40
N VAL A 23 -5.62 2.67 -0.53
CA VAL A 23 -5.49 4.08 -0.92
C VAL A 23 -4.33 4.27 -1.89
N LEU A 24 -3.16 3.70 -1.59
CA LEU A 24 -2.00 3.75 -2.49
C LEU A 24 -2.32 3.12 -3.85
N GLU A 25 -2.96 1.96 -3.86
CA GLU A 25 -3.38 1.28 -5.08
C GLU A 25 -4.29 2.20 -5.94
N GLY A 26 -5.27 2.87 -5.32
CA GLY A 26 -6.13 3.84 -5.99
C GLY A 26 -5.38 5.03 -6.60
N LEU A 27 -4.32 5.49 -5.93
CA LEU A 27 -3.48 6.57 -6.42
C LEU A 27 -2.56 6.13 -7.57
N GLU A 28 -2.03 4.91 -7.51
CA GLU A 28 -1.12 4.35 -8.52
C GLU A 28 -1.84 3.93 -9.80
N GLN A 29 -3.06 3.40 -9.69
CA GLN A 29 -3.88 2.99 -10.86
C GLN A 29 -4.33 4.17 -11.72
N SER A 30 -4.24 5.40 -11.22
CA SER A 30 -4.67 6.59 -11.94
C SER A 30 -3.51 7.40 -12.50
N ASN A 31 -3.60 7.75 -13.79
CA ASN A 31 -2.73 8.75 -14.41
C ASN A 31 -3.35 10.16 -14.45
N ALA A 32 -4.58 10.33 -13.95
CA ALA A 32 -5.30 11.61 -13.97
C ALA A 32 -5.19 12.32 -12.61
N ASN A 33 -4.64 13.55 -12.62
CA ASN A 33 -4.51 14.38 -11.41
C ASN A 33 -5.85 14.61 -10.70
N ALA A 34 -6.93 14.83 -11.45
CA ALA A 34 -8.26 15.07 -10.87
C ALA A 34 -8.75 13.88 -10.03
N HIS A 35 -8.53 12.64 -10.50
CA HIS A 35 -8.95 11.46 -9.76
C HIS A 35 -8.07 11.21 -8.52
N LYS A 36 -6.75 11.49 -8.60
CA LYS A 36 -5.89 11.43 -7.41
C LYS A 36 -6.36 12.40 -6.32
N LEU A 37 -6.76 13.61 -6.71
CA LEU A 37 -7.31 14.59 -5.77
C LEU A 37 -8.63 14.11 -5.15
N GLU A 38 -9.51 13.50 -5.92
CA GLU A 38 -10.77 12.92 -5.42
C GLU A 38 -10.52 11.81 -4.39
N VAL A 39 -9.62 10.87 -4.70
CA VAL A 39 -9.22 9.80 -3.77
C VAL A 39 -8.67 10.38 -2.47
N LEU A 40 -7.76 11.37 -2.56
CA LEU A 40 -7.19 12.01 -1.37
C LEU A 40 -8.27 12.72 -0.54
N GLN A 41 -9.16 13.49 -1.18
CA GLN A 41 -10.24 14.20 -0.49
C GLN A 41 -11.14 13.22 0.28
N GLN A 42 -11.60 12.15 -0.38
CA GLN A 42 -12.42 11.12 0.26
C GLN A 42 -11.69 10.46 1.44
N CYS A 43 -10.41 10.11 1.26
CA CYS A 43 -9.60 9.50 2.32
C CYS A 43 -9.46 10.41 3.54
N PHE A 44 -9.10 11.68 3.33
CA PHE A 44 -8.93 12.63 4.43
C PHE A 44 -10.25 12.91 5.14
N THR A 45 -11.33 13.20 4.41
CA THR A 45 -12.65 13.45 5.02
C THR A 45 -13.13 12.26 5.86
N ASN A 46 -12.99 11.03 5.35
CA ASN A 46 -13.46 9.84 6.06
C ASN A 46 -12.65 9.57 7.33
N ARG A 47 -11.33 9.80 7.31
CA ARG A 47 -10.44 9.37 8.39
C ARG A 47 -10.03 10.47 9.38
N LEU A 48 -10.11 11.76 9.02
CA LEU A 48 -9.80 12.86 9.95
C LEU A 48 -10.69 12.85 11.21
N HIS A 49 -11.90 12.33 11.09
CA HIS A 49 -12.89 12.27 12.18
C HIS A 49 -12.80 10.97 13.02
N THR A 50 -11.81 10.10 12.75
CA THR A 50 -11.65 8.80 13.42
C THR A 50 -10.44 8.78 14.38
N ALA A 51 -10.34 7.72 15.18
CA ALA A 51 -9.24 7.52 16.13
C ALA A 51 -7.91 7.09 15.47
N HIS A 52 -7.81 7.01 14.14
CA HIS A 52 -6.68 6.46 13.39
C HIS A 52 -5.80 7.55 12.74
N LYS A 53 -5.37 8.53 13.55
CA LYS A 53 -4.55 9.65 13.06
C LYS A 53 -3.15 9.20 12.65
N GLU A 54 -2.63 8.11 13.23
CA GLU A 54 -1.33 7.55 12.89
C GLU A 54 -1.27 7.11 11.41
N ASP A 55 -2.31 6.48 10.90
CA ASP A 55 -2.36 6.03 9.49
C ASP A 55 -2.34 7.21 8.51
N LEU A 56 -3.04 8.30 8.86
CA LEU A 56 -2.99 9.53 8.06
C LEU A 56 -1.61 10.18 8.10
N ALA A 57 -0.92 10.16 9.25
CA ALA A 57 0.43 10.67 9.37
C ALA A 57 1.41 9.90 8.46
N TRP A 58 1.29 8.57 8.40
CA TRP A 58 2.05 7.75 7.46
C TRP A 58 1.72 8.08 6.01
N LEU A 59 0.45 8.18 5.65
CA LEU A 59 0.04 8.56 4.29
C LEU A 59 0.62 9.90 3.86
N ILE A 60 0.54 10.92 4.71
CA ILE A 60 1.13 12.24 4.44
C ILE A 60 2.64 12.13 4.28
N TYR A 61 3.32 11.38 5.15
CA TYR A 61 4.76 11.18 5.08
C TYR A 61 5.19 10.58 3.74
N PHE A 62 4.51 9.53 3.27
CA PHE A 62 4.80 8.91 1.97
C PHE A 62 4.47 9.83 0.78
N LEU A 63 3.34 10.53 0.82
CA LEU A 63 2.96 11.50 -0.22
C LEU A 63 3.94 12.66 -0.33
N ALA A 64 4.58 13.06 0.78
CA ALA A 64 5.66 14.03 0.79
C ALA A 64 6.99 13.50 0.23
N GLY A 65 7.02 12.26 -0.27
CA GLY A 65 8.22 11.60 -0.78
C GLY A 65 9.07 10.93 0.32
N GLY A 66 8.52 10.81 1.54
CA GLY A 66 9.14 10.08 2.62
C GLY A 66 9.35 8.61 2.26
N LYS A 67 10.50 8.06 2.67
CA LYS A 67 10.84 6.65 2.46
C LYS A 67 11.14 6.00 3.79
N LEU A 68 10.61 4.81 4.01
CA LEU A 68 10.98 4.03 5.19
C LEU A 68 12.48 3.72 5.14
N PRO A 69 13.23 3.94 6.25
CA PRO A 69 14.58 3.43 6.34
C PRO A 69 14.52 1.91 6.19
N ARG A 70 15.42 1.34 5.36
CA ARG A 70 15.45 -0.12 5.14
C ARG A 70 15.70 -0.83 6.47
N SER A 71 14.63 -1.35 7.05
CA SER A 71 14.68 -2.07 8.32
C SER A 71 15.06 -3.55 8.13
N ILE A 72 14.78 -4.11 6.93
CA ILE A 72 14.93 -5.53 6.63
C ILE A 72 15.93 -5.74 5.48
N ARG A 73 16.80 -6.74 5.63
CA ARG A 73 17.72 -7.16 4.55
C ARG A 73 16.91 -7.81 3.42
N SER A 74 17.24 -7.49 2.17
CA SER A 74 16.54 -8.03 0.99
C SER A 74 16.52 -9.57 0.95
N GLY A 75 17.57 -10.24 1.45
CA GLY A 75 17.60 -11.70 1.54
C GLY A 75 16.53 -12.28 2.47
N VAL A 76 16.27 -11.62 3.60
CA VAL A 76 15.23 -12.04 4.56
C VAL A 76 13.83 -11.88 3.94
N LEU A 77 13.61 -10.76 3.25
CA LEU A 77 12.35 -10.52 2.56
C LEU A 77 12.11 -11.55 1.46
N ARG A 78 13.14 -11.88 0.68
CA ARG A 78 13.08 -12.92 -0.36
C ARG A 78 12.75 -14.29 0.22
N GLU A 79 13.42 -14.69 1.29
CA GLU A 79 13.17 -15.96 1.95
C GLU A 79 11.72 -16.05 2.48
N ALA A 80 11.25 -14.99 3.14
CA ALA A 80 9.87 -14.91 3.62
C ALA A 80 8.85 -14.98 2.47
N ALA A 81 9.09 -14.27 1.36
CA ALA A 81 8.21 -14.30 0.19
C ALA A 81 8.18 -15.67 -0.49
N MET A 82 9.34 -16.33 -0.61
CA MET A 82 9.43 -17.68 -1.16
C MET A 82 8.64 -18.68 -0.28
N LEU A 83 8.82 -18.61 1.04
CA LEU A 83 8.06 -19.44 1.99
C LEU A 83 6.55 -19.18 1.93
N ALA A 84 6.13 -17.92 1.89
CA ALA A 84 4.72 -17.54 1.82
C ALA A 84 4.05 -17.96 0.49
N SER A 85 4.81 -17.94 -0.61
CA SER A 85 4.31 -18.33 -1.94
C SER A 85 4.06 -19.83 -2.09
N GLY A 86 4.75 -20.67 -1.30
CA GLY A 86 4.72 -22.13 -1.45
C GLY A 86 5.29 -22.64 -2.78
N LEU A 87 5.96 -21.79 -3.56
CA LEU A 87 6.52 -22.14 -4.86
C LEU A 87 7.90 -22.81 -4.70
N PRO A 88 8.26 -23.74 -5.60
CA PRO A 88 9.62 -24.24 -5.65
C PRO A 88 10.59 -23.12 -6.04
N ALA A 89 11.80 -23.14 -5.46
CA ALA A 89 12.78 -22.07 -5.59
C ALA A 89 13.07 -21.66 -7.05
N TRP A 90 13.17 -22.64 -7.96
CA TRP A 90 13.45 -22.35 -9.38
C TRP A 90 12.34 -21.51 -10.04
N LEU A 91 11.07 -21.71 -9.66
CA LEU A 91 9.93 -20.99 -10.24
C LEU A 91 9.83 -19.59 -9.63
N PHE A 92 10.06 -19.48 -8.32
CA PHE A 92 10.12 -18.20 -7.64
C PHE A 92 11.20 -17.29 -8.24
N GLU A 93 12.42 -17.80 -8.42
CA GLU A 93 13.52 -17.04 -9.01
C GLU A 93 13.26 -16.66 -10.47
N ALA A 94 12.60 -17.52 -11.25
CA ALA A 94 12.21 -17.19 -12.62
C ALA A 94 11.18 -16.04 -12.67
N CYS A 95 10.18 -16.06 -11.78
CA CYS A 95 9.20 -14.97 -11.65
C CYS A 95 9.87 -13.67 -11.20
N TYR A 96 10.73 -13.74 -10.18
CA TYR A 96 11.43 -12.58 -9.65
C TYR A 96 12.36 -11.94 -10.70
N ALA A 97 13.11 -12.73 -11.46
CA ALA A 97 13.95 -12.24 -12.54
C ALA A 97 13.16 -11.55 -13.66
N HIS A 98 11.89 -11.93 -13.86
CA HIS A 98 11.02 -11.31 -14.85
C HIS A 98 10.32 -10.04 -14.36
N ALA A 99 9.78 -10.07 -13.13
CA ALA A 99 9.05 -8.95 -12.53
C ALA A 99 9.97 -7.80 -12.11
N GLY A 100 11.16 -8.12 -11.57
CA GLY A 100 12.15 -7.13 -11.15
C GLY A 100 11.89 -6.49 -9.78
N ASP A 101 10.77 -6.81 -9.14
CA ASP A 101 10.41 -6.42 -7.77
C ASP A 101 10.05 -7.65 -6.91
N LEU A 102 9.99 -7.44 -5.59
CA LEU A 102 9.63 -8.46 -4.60
C LEU A 102 8.49 -7.96 -3.71
#